data_AF-A0A7V9HWX7-F1
#
_entry.id   AF-A0A7V9HWX7-F1
#
_cell.length_a   1.000
_cell.length_b   1.000
_cell.length_c   1.000
_cell.angle_alpha   90.00
_cell.angle_beta   90.00
_cell.angle_gamma   90.00
#
_symmetry.space_group_name_H-M   'P 1'
#
loop_
_entity.id
_entity.type
_entity.pdbx_description
1 polymer ?
#
loop_
_entity_poly.entity_id
_entity_poly.type
_entity_poly.pdbx_seq_one_letter_code
_entity_poly.pdbx_strand_id
1 'polypeptide(L)'
;MAGGAELITIQARMEGLQSEADKKWVPLVSVLRDTLGDLDAENDRLRYVWPLTYTRPTIKQRVAGAIPFLYTRIGNKKTTSGKAPPPVMDLSAPERQVWEKVFWTALKSVLISPYGATAKASSASYRRNIADYRRSHIIRALAVLSLYQAMKGPAAFSDSEMAEIQGCLLLTDTDFGGLVDDLHLQRYYEKKLTSIRDQRGHNWELLRQQAEAESLHFEPLQMPDGSATHAMLWVAKTDLASKQGHPYNGRFLNIAAPWSDKRLLNWKGYSETRYFDAENRPVVAETVDARAVEMIPLALYGLDNPKIPMLLVDFRDTLNPKKREMSRRVLEDVTKNVLSLSPFGDLSYFLGRTVFDFVTGRRGMDINQPTRLRTYSQLKLLLSLNDYLNPQLRNQIDDRLEKVSLNPLENDLAVEARLARGQYEALMAYAQRADGLPAKLDRDRRAEMVPLEHGQTAQILLRVANILSFGKYAHREKATPEMEARLDVARRLTYHTRLLRKVGKSAPPVEVAWNLDEVKSSLQFLAQHAAEADSGAASAAAKIFMLTEDSDTRRACLNSLSRMNTRRAKNELLRLSEDKRLDPDWKAIVVSYLNKPGTEDPLASSANKTGANRVEQR
;
A
#
# COMPACT_ATOMS: atom_id res chain seq x y z
N MET A 1 13.58 -19.84 -6.68
CA MET A 1 12.59 -20.65 -7.44
C MET A 1 13.07 -20.86 -8.86
N ALA A 2 12.44 -21.75 -9.64
CA ALA A 2 12.75 -21.91 -11.05
C ALA A 2 12.63 -20.55 -11.78
N GLY A 3 13.61 -20.22 -12.64
CA GLY A 3 13.65 -18.95 -13.37
C GLY A 3 14.36 -17.79 -12.68
N GLY A 4 15.04 -18.00 -11.54
CA GLY A 4 15.87 -16.97 -10.91
C GLY A 4 15.08 -15.87 -10.19
N ALA A 5 14.22 -16.28 -9.27
CA ALA A 5 13.42 -15.36 -8.46
C ALA A 5 13.10 -15.96 -7.08
N GLU A 6 12.83 -15.08 -6.13
CA GLU A 6 12.47 -15.40 -4.76
C GLU A 6 11.02 -15.01 -4.48
N LEU A 7 10.25 -15.95 -3.90
CA LEU A 7 8.88 -15.68 -3.45
C LEU A 7 8.85 -15.62 -1.94
N ILE A 8 8.84 -14.40 -1.41
CA ILE A 8 8.83 -14.15 0.03
C ILE A 8 7.37 -14.13 0.49
N THR A 9 7.02 -14.95 1.48
CA THR A 9 5.63 -15.04 1.97
C THR A 9 5.57 -14.79 3.46
N ILE A 10 4.81 -13.77 3.85
CA ILE A 10 4.53 -13.46 5.25
C ILE A 10 3.35 -14.31 5.69
N GLN A 11 3.59 -15.12 6.73
CA GLN A 11 2.60 -15.99 7.32
C GLN A 11 2.34 -15.56 8.77
N ALA A 12 1.12 -15.78 9.25
CA ALA A 12 0.77 -15.56 10.63
C ALA A 12 0.00 -16.75 11.20
N ARG A 13 0.14 -16.99 12.51
CA ARG A 13 -0.75 -17.90 13.23
C ARG A 13 -2.03 -17.14 13.56
N MET A 14 -3.15 -17.68 13.13
CA MET A 14 -4.46 -17.08 13.38
C MET A 14 -5.02 -17.68 14.67
N GLU A 15 -4.35 -17.42 15.79
CA GLU A 15 -4.70 -17.95 17.12
C GLU A 15 -6.11 -17.48 17.58
N GLY A 16 -6.56 -16.39 16.95
CA GLY A 16 -7.94 -15.89 16.85
C GLY A 16 -9.03 -16.90 16.46
N LEU A 17 -8.71 -17.98 15.75
CA LEU A 17 -9.69 -18.88 15.14
C LEU A 17 -9.85 -20.17 15.96
N GLN A 18 -11.09 -20.48 16.40
CA GLN A 18 -11.39 -21.58 17.34
C GLN A 18 -11.24 -23.01 16.79
N SER A 19 -10.81 -23.21 15.53
CA SER A 19 -10.73 -24.57 14.99
C SER A 19 -9.39 -25.21 15.36
N GLU A 20 -9.41 -26.28 16.15
CA GLU A 20 -8.21 -27.05 16.56
C GLU A 20 -7.40 -27.60 15.37
N ALA A 21 -8.01 -27.72 14.19
CA ALA A 21 -7.34 -28.11 12.94
C ALA A 21 -6.58 -26.94 12.24
N ASP A 22 -6.78 -25.70 12.70
CA ASP A 22 -6.36 -24.44 12.06
C ASP A 22 -5.33 -23.63 12.85
N LYS A 23 -4.61 -24.22 13.82
CA LYS A 23 -3.31 -23.68 14.35
C LYS A 23 -2.19 -23.66 13.28
N LYS A 24 -2.54 -23.78 12.00
CA LYS A 24 -1.63 -23.79 10.86
C LYS A 24 -1.33 -22.35 10.47
N TRP A 25 -0.08 -22.11 10.07
CA TRP A 25 0.33 -20.84 9.51
C TRP A 25 -0.54 -20.48 8.31
N VAL A 26 -1.12 -19.28 8.34
CA VAL A 26 -1.93 -18.74 7.26
C VAL A 26 -1.07 -17.77 6.47
N PRO A 27 -0.86 -18.01 5.17
CA PRO A 27 -0.09 -17.11 4.33
C PRO A 27 -0.95 -15.90 3.99
N LEU A 28 -0.48 -14.69 4.33
CA LEU A 28 -1.28 -13.46 4.22
C LEU A 28 -0.89 -12.64 3.00
N VAL A 29 0.42 -12.46 2.77
CA VAL A 29 0.98 -11.67 1.67
C VAL A 29 2.18 -12.40 1.09
N SER A 30 2.24 -12.52 -0.23
CA SER A 30 3.43 -12.94 -0.96
C SER A 30 3.97 -11.80 -1.83
N VAL A 31 5.28 -11.67 -1.88
CA VAL A 31 6.00 -10.69 -2.72
C VAL A 31 7.02 -11.43 -3.58
N LEU A 32 7.08 -11.13 -4.87
CA LEU A 32 8.09 -11.65 -5.78
C LEU A 32 9.26 -10.67 -5.91
N ARG A 33 10.47 -11.16 -5.61
CA ARG A 33 11.74 -10.52 -5.94
C ARG A 33 12.36 -11.26 -7.13
N ASP A 34 12.68 -10.53 -8.18
CA ASP A 34 13.34 -11.04 -9.38
C ASP A 34 14.85 -10.78 -9.24
N THR A 35 15.62 -11.85 -9.06
CA THR A 35 17.08 -11.80 -8.74
C THR A 35 17.96 -12.10 -9.94
N LEU A 36 17.37 -12.16 -11.14
CA LEU A 36 18.01 -12.67 -12.38
C LEU A 36 18.59 -14.10 -12.28
N GLY A 37 18.53 -14.76 -11.12
CA GLY A 37 19.15 -16.05 -10.85
C GLY A 37 20.54 -15.99 -10.24
N ASP A 38 21.02 -14.80 -9.86
CA ASP A 38 22.29 -14.62 -9.16
C ASP A 38 22.09 -14.25 -7.67
N LEU A 39 23.19 -13.89 -7.01
CA LEU A 39 23.25 -13.49 -5.60
C LEU A 39 23.49 -11.98 -5.44
N ASP A 40 23.48 -11.20 -6.53
CA ASP A 40 23.79 -9.78 -6.52
C ASP A 40 22.53 -8.96 -6.21
N ALA A 41 22.42 -8.51 -4.96
CA ALA A 41 21.27 -7.71 -4.53
C ALA A 41 21.15 -6.36 -5.26
N GLU A 42 22.17 -5.89 -5.96
CA GLU A 42 22.15 -4.62 -6.71
C GLU A 42 21.26 -4.68 -7.96
N ASN A 43 20.99 -5.88 -8.49
CA ASN A 43 20.12 -6.09 -9.66
C ASN A 43 18.72 -6.62 -9.29
N ASP A 44 18.48 -6.86 -8.00
CA ASP A 44 17.22 -7.36 -7.49
C ASP A 44 16.09 -6.37 -7.77
N ARG A 45 14.95 -6.90 -8.22
CA ARG A 45 13.77 -6.07 -8.48
C ARG A 45 12.51 -6.67 -7.87
N LEU A 46 11.83 -5.87 -7.06
CA LEU A 46 10.49 -6.21 -6.59
C LEU A 46 9.48 -6.12 -7.73
N ARG A 47 8.67 -7.17 -7.91
CA ARG A 47 7.66 -7.22 -8.96
C ARG A 47 6.26 -7.35 -8.39
N TYR A 48 5.86 -8.53 -7.97
CA TYR A 48 4.43 -8.80 -7.75
C TYR A 48 4.08 -8.86 -6.28
N VAL A 49 2.96 -8.25 -5.91
CA VAL A 49 2.37 -8.39 -4.56
C VAL A 49 1.04 -9.11 -4.66
N TRP A 50 0.90 -10.18 -3.88
CA TRP A 50 -0.34 -10.95 -3.71
C TRP A 50 -0.82 -10.89 -2.26
N PRO A 51 -1.87 -10.11 -1.97
CA PRO A 51 -2.70 -10.31 -0.79
C PRO A 51 -3.44 -11.65 -0.98
N LEU A 52 -3.05 -12.70 -0.27
CA LEU A 52 -3.55 -14.05 -0.52
C LEU A 52 -5.01 -14.23 -0.07
N THR A 53 -5.50 -13.33 0.78
CA THR A 53 -6.92 -13.24 1.14
C THR A 53 -7.80 -12.66 0.02
N TYR A 54 -7.21 -11.98 -0.98
CA TYR A 54 -7.92 -11.44 -2.13
C TYR A 54 -8.19 -12.55 -3.15
N THR A 55 -9.46 -12.71 -3.55
CA THR A 55 -9.80 -13.66 -4.61
C THR A 55 -10.78 -13.05 -5.61
N ARG A 56 -10.77 -13.56 -6.84
CA ARG A 56 -11.78 -13.13 -7.84
C ARG A 56 -13.19 -13.45 -7.31
N PRO A 57 -14.13 -12.48 -7.34
CA PRO A 57 -15.50 -12.73 -6.90
C PRO A 57 -16.20 -13.79 -7.76
N THR A 58 -17.05 -14.58 -7.11
CA THR A 58 -17.92 -15.58 -7.76
C THR A 58 -18.99 -14.92 -8.62
N ILE A 59 -19.65 -15.67 -9.52
CA ILE A 59 -20.74 -15.12 -10.35
C ILE A 59 -21.85 -14.52 -9.48
N LYS A 60 -22.24 -15.22 -8.40
CA LYS A 60 -23.24 -14.71 -7.44
C LYS A 60 -22.81 -13.40 -6.80
N GLN A 61 -21.56 -13.31 -6.32
CA GLN A 61 -21.01 -12.08 -5.77
C GLN A 61 -20.93 -10.96 -6.83
N ARG A 62 -20.60 -11.27 -8.09
CA ARG A 62 -20.56 -10.26 -9.16
C ARG A 62 -21.94 -9.68 -9.45
N VAL A 63 -22.96 -10.54 -9.53
CA VAL A 63 -24.36 -10.10 -9.71
C VAL A 63 -24.77 -9.25 -8.52
N ALA A 64 -24.51 -9.70 -7.30
CA ALA A 64 -24.77 -8.94 -6.08
C ALA A 64 -24.09 -7.57 -6.08
N GLY A 65 -22.80 -7.53 -6.43
CA GLY A 65 -22.02 -6.30 -6.51
C GLY A 65 -22.58 -5.30 -7.52
N ALA A 66 -23.34 -5.75 -8.52
CA ALA A 66 -23.99 -4.90 -9.51
C ALA A 66 -25.38 -4.40 -9.10
N ILE A 67 -25.96 -4.89 -7.99
CA ILE A 67 -27.26 -4.40 -7.51
C ILE A 67 -27.04 -3.07 -6.78
N PRO A 68 -27.59 -1.94 -7.26
CA PRO A 68 -27.52 -0.67 -6.54
C PRO A 68 -28.19 -0.79 -5.18
N PHE A 69 -27.65 -0.09 -4.18
CA PHE A 69 -28.16 -0.07 -2.80
C PHE A 69 -28.15 -1.41 -2.05
N LEU A 70 -27.56 -2.47 -2.63
CA LEU A 70 -27.33 -3.71 -1.91
C LEU A 70 -26.14 -3.56 -0.95
N TYR A 71 -26.43 -3.22 0.29
CA TYR A 71 -25.44 -3.04 1.37
C TYR A 71 -25.38 -4.24 2.31
N THR A 72 -25.48 -5.43 1.75
CA THR A 72 -25.43 -6.70 2.48
C THR A 72 -24.51 -7.64 1.76
N ARG A 73 -23.71 -8.35 2.55
CA ARG A 73 -22.84 -9.40 2.05
C ARG A 73 -23.65 -10.56 1.45
N ILE A 74 -23.18 -11.14 0.34
CA ILE A 74 -23.81 -12.30 -0.29
C ILE A 74 -22.90 -13.53 -0.21
N GLY A 75 -23.07 -14.27 0.88
CA GLY A 75 -22.54 -15.62 1.07
C GLY A 75 -21.01 -15.74 1.06
N ASN A 76 -20.56 -16.99 1.21
CA ASN A 76 -19.15 -17.33 1.29
C ASN A 76 -18.70 -18.04 0.03
N LYS A 77 -17.46 -17.75 -0.37
CA LYS A 77 -16.80 -18.57 -1.38
C LYS A 77 -16.49 -19.96 -0.81
N LYS A 78 -17.00 -20.98 -1.49
CA LYS A 78 -16.86 -22.38 -1.08
C LYS A 78 -15.57 -23.03 -1.59
N THR A 79 -15.01 -22.56 -2.71
CA THR A 79 -13.84 -23.17 -3.35
C THR A 79 -12.84 -22.13 -3.86
N THR A 80 -11.55 -22.42 -3.75
CA THR A 80 -10.51 -21.70 -4.49
C THR A 80 -10.53 -22.12 -5.95
N SER A 81 -10.25 -21.19 -6.86
CA SER A 81 -9.96 -21.58 -8.24
C SER A 81 -8.59 -22.23 -8.25
N GLY A 82 -8.42 -23.42 -8.84
CA GLY A 82 -7.11 -24.04 -9.06
C GLY A 82 -6.19 -23.28 -10.03
N LYS A 83 -6.51 -22.01 -10.34
CA LYS A 83 -5.72 -21.09 -11.16
C LYS A 83 -4.99 -20.13 -10.22
N ALA A 84 -3.77 -19.76 -10.60
CA ALA A 84 -2.95 -18.82 -9.85
C ALA A 84 -3.70 -17.50 -9.55
N PRO A 85 -3.53 -16.93 -8.34
CA PRO A 85 -4.09 -15.62 -8.02
C PRO A 85 -3.50 -14.55 -8.95
N PRO A 86 -4.31 -13.60 -9.45
CA PRO A 86 -3.76 -12.41 -10.09
C PRO A 86 -3.02 -11.57 -9.04
N PRO A 87 -1.82 -11.03 -9.35
CA PRO A 87 -1.18 -10.06 -8.47
C PRO A 87 -2.04 -8.81 -8.37
N VAL A 88 -2.07 -8.21 -7.19
CA VAL A 88 -2.81 -6.96 -6.96
C VAL A 88 -1.99 -5.76 -7.44
N MET A 89 -0.67 -5.89 -7.45
CA MET A 89 0.23 -4.84 -7.89
C MET A 89 1.46 -5.43 -8.58
N ASP A 90 1.96 -4.66 -9.54
CA ASP A 90 3.30 -4.79 -10.10
C ASP A 90 4.11 -3.55 -9.66
N LEU A 91 5.04 -3.76 -8.74
CA LEU A 91 5.95 -2.78 -8.16
C LEU A 91 7.00 -2.32 -9.17
N SER A 92 7.29 -3.11 -10.20
CA SER A 92 8.26 -2.74 -11.23
C SER A 92 7.72 -1.71 -12.22
N ALA A 93 6.39 -1.58 -12.33
CA ALA A 93 5.73 -0.67 -13.27
C ALA A 93 4.42 -0.08 -12.68
N PRO A 94 4.49 0.68 -11.56
CA PRO A 94 3.31 1.24 -10.92
C PRO A 94 2.57 2.23 -11.85
N GLU A 95 3.30 2.91 -12.73
CA GLU A 95 2.78 3.83 -13.75
C GLU A 95 1.82 3.16 -14.74
N ARG A 96 2.02 1.87 -15.07
CA ARG A 96 1.20 1.15 -16.05
C ARG A 96 -0.27 1.08 -15.61
N GLN A 97 -0.51 0.93 -14.30
CA GLN A 97 -1.87 0.92 -13.74
C GLN A 97 -2.54 2.30 -13.78
N VAL A 98 -1.76 3.37 -13.66
CA VAL A 98 -2.26 4.75 -13.77
C VAL A 98 -2.69 5.04 -15.20
N TRP A 99 -1.84 4.74 -16.17
CA TRP A 99 -2.15 4.95 -17.59
C TRP A 99 -3.37 4.15 -18.05
N GLU A 100 -3.51 2.91 -17.59
CA GLU A 100 -4.71 2.12 -17.87
C GLU A 100 -5.97 2.78 -17.30
N LYS A 101 -5.95 3.27 -16.05
CA LYS A 101 -7.09 4.00 -15.44
C LYS A 101 -7.41 5.30 -16.19
N VAL A 102 -6.42 6.13 -16.51
CA VAL A 102 -6.59 7.41 -17.22
C VAL A 102 -7.17 7.17 -18.61
N PHE A 103 -6.60 6.23 -19.37
CA PHE A 103 -7.07 5.87 -20.70
C PHE A 103 -8.53 5.38 -20.68
N TRP A 104 -8.88 4.44 -19.80
CA TRP A 104 -10.25 3.94 -19.70
C TRP A 104 -11.25 5.01 -19.23
N THR A 105 -10.78 6.01 -18.49
CA THR A 105 -11.62 7.15 -18.06
C THR A 105 -11.89 8.08 -19.24
N ALA A 106 -10.85 8.43 -20.01
CA ALA A 106 -10.96 9.25 -21.22
C ALA A 106 -11.76 8.57 -22.35
N LEU A 107 -11.56 7.26 -22.57
CA LEU A 107 -12.28 6.51 -23.58
C LEU A 107 -13.80 6.45 -23.29
N LYS A 108 -14.18 6.40 -22.00
CA LYS A 108 -15.59 6.37 -21.59
C LYS A 108 -16.28 7.71 -21.68
N SER A 109 -15.57 8.82 -21.40
CA SER A 109 -16.14 10.16 -21.58
C SER A 109 -16.45 10.44 -23.05
N VAL A 110 -15.80 9.73 -23.98
CA VAL A 110 -15.99 9.88 -25.43
C VAL A 110 -16.99 8.87 -26.02
N LEU A 111 -17.04 7.62 -25.54
CA LEU A 111 -17.76 6.53 -26.26
C LEU A 111 -19.09 6.04 -25.64
N ILE A 112 -19.48 6.43 -24.42
CA ILE A 112 -20.68 5.83 -23.77
C ILE A 112 -21.72 6.87 -23.31
N SER A 113 -22.61 7.22 -24.23
CA SER A 113 -23.99 7.66 -23.97
C SER A 113 -24.81 7.36 -25.24
N PRO A 114 -25.93 6.60 -25.23
CA PRO A 114 -27.13 6.89 -24.43
C PRO A 114 -27.94 5.66 -23.93
N TYR A 115 -27.32 4.55 -23.50
CA TYR A 115 -28.08 3.41 -22.95
C TYR A 115 -28.23 3.49 -21.41
N GLY A 116 -29.41 3.92 -20.96
CA GLY A 116 -30.11 3.58 -19.71
C GLY A 116 -29.44 3.89 -18.35
N ALA A 117 -30.12 4.69 -17.52
CA ALA A 117 -29.73 4.99 -16.13
C ALA A 117 -29.51 3.73 -15.25
N THR A 118 -30.24 2.64 -15.51
CA THR A 118 -30.15 1.38 -14.76
C THR A 118 -28.86 0.59 -15.07
N ALA A 119 -28.40 0.56 -16.32
CA ALA A 119 -27.14 -0.07 -16.71
C ALA A 119 -25.93 0.75 -16.21
N LYS A 120 -26.04 2.08 -16.19
CA LYS A 120 -25.03 2.96 -15.59
C LYS A 120 -24.95 2.78 -14.07
N ALA A 121 -26.08 2.78 -13.35
CA ALA A 121 -26.09 2.60 -11.90
C ALA A 121 -25.54 1.23 -11.48
N SER A 122 -25.94 0.14 -12.15
CA SER A 122 -25.45 -1.20 -11.84
C SER A 122 -23.96 -1.38 -12.13
N SER A 123 -23.48 -0.83 -13.26
CA SER A 123 -22.05 -0.84 -13.59
C SER A 123 -21.23 0.04 -12.64
N ALA A 124 -21.77 1.18 -12.20
CA ALA A 124 -21.12 2.08 -11.24
C ALA A 124 -21.04 1.43 -9.85
N SER A 125 -22.13 0.84 -9.36
CA SER A 125 -22.17 0.09 -8.11
C SER A 125 -21.22 -1.11 -8.15
N TYR A 126 -21.20 -1.88 -9.25
CA TYR A 126 -20.25 -2.99 -9.42
C TYR A 126 -18.80 -2.52 -9.37
N ARG A 127 -18.47 -1.45 -10.11
CA ARG A 127 -17.11 -0.87 -10.13
C ARG A 127 -16.68 -0.33 -8.77
N ARG A 128 -17.61 0.28 -8.04
CA ARG A 128 -17.36 0.77 -6.68
C ARG A 128 -17.11 -0.40 -5.73
N ASN A 129 -18.02 -1.38 -5.70
CA ASN A 129 -17.91 -2.56 -4.83
C ASN A 129 -16.64 -3.37 -5.12
N ILE A 130 -16.24 -3.56 -6.39
CA ILE A 130 -14.99 -4.26 -6.73
C ILE A 130 -13.74 -3.45 -6.37
N ALA A 131 -13.79 -2.11 -6.51
CA ALA A 131 -12.70 -1.23 -6.11
C ALA A 131 -12.54 -1.24 -4.59
N ASP A 132 -13.62 -1.08 -3.84
CA ASP A 132 -13.65 -1.15 -2.37
C ASP A 132 -13.18 -2.51 -1.86
N TYR A 133 -13.59 -3.59 -2.54
CA TYR A 133 -13.14 -4.95 -2.23
C TYR A 133 -11.64 -5.09 -2.43
N ARG A 134 -11.10 -4.72 -3.60
CA ARG A 134 -9.65 -4.74 -3.87
C ARG A 134 -8.89 -3.87 -2.86
N ARG A 135 -9.41 -2.68 -2.56
CA ARG A 135 -8.83 -1.71 -1.63
C ARG A 135 -8.73 -2.27 -0.21
N SER A 136 -9.78 -2.93 0.28
CA SER A 136 -9.78 -3.56 1.61
C SER A 136 -8.64 -4.57 1.78
N HIS A 137 -8.35 -5.36 0.74
CA HIS A 137 -7.26 -6.34 0.75
C HIS A 137 -5.87 -5.70 0.60
N ILE A 138 -5.74 -4.59 -0.16
CA ILE A 138 -4.50 -3.79 -0.19
C ILE A 138 -4.19 -3.23 1.19
N ILE A 139 -5.19 -2.66 1.86
CA ILE A 139 -5.00 -2.09 3.20
C ILE A 139 -4.68 -3.17 4.22
N ARG A 140 -5.30 -4.35 4.11
CA ARG A 140 -4.92 -5.49 4.95
C ARG A 140 -3.47 -5.92 4.69
N ALA A 141 -3.03 -5.99 3.42
CA ALA A 141 -1.65 -6.31 3.09
C ALA A 141 -0.67 -5.29 3.68
N LEU A 142 -1.00 -4.00 3.60
CA LEU A 142 -0.24 -2.93 4.27
C LEU A 142 -0.17 -3.15 5.78
N ALA A 143 -1.30 -3.45 6.45
CA ALA A 143 -1.30 -3.70 7.88
C ALA A 143 -0.42 -4.91 8.25
N VAL A 144 -0.47 -5.99 7.47
CA VAL A 144 0.40 -7.16 7.66
C VAL A 144 1.87 -6.81 7.48
N LEU A 145 2.23 -6.04 6.45
CA LEU A 145 3.60 -5.60 6.20
C LEU A 145 4.12 -4.68 7.31
N SER A 146 3.29 -3.75 7.80
CA SER A 146 3.65 -2.88 8.92
C SER A 146 3.84 -3.67 10.22
N LEU A 147 2.99 -4.66 10.51
CA LEU A 147 3.18 -5.56 11.65
C LEU A 147 4.47 -6.37 11.51
N TYR A 148 4.73 -6.93 10.32
CA TYR A 148 5.95 -7.68 10.03
C TYR A 148 7.20 -6.82 10.30
N GLN A 149 7.22 -5.58 9.83
CA GLN A 149 8.32 -4.64 10.06
C GLN A 149 8.51 -4.29 11.54
N ALA A 150 7.42 -4.22 12.32
CA ALA A 150 7.48 -3.89 13.74
C ALA A 150 7.92 -5.07 14.63
N MET A 151 7.79 -6.30 14.16
CA MET A 151 8.23 -7.48 14.90
C MET A 151 9.75 -7.62 14.89
N LYS A 152 10.35 -7.92 16.05
CA LYS A 152 11.78 -8.17 16.19
C LYS A 152 12.13 -9.53 15.58
N GLY A 153 12.89 -9.55 14.47
CA GLY A 153 13.32 -10.78 13.82
C GLY A 153 14.18 -10.53 12.57
N PRO A 154 14.72 -11.58 11.93
CA PRO A 154 15.46 -11.45 10.68
C PRO A 154 14.53 -10.86 9.60
N ALA A 155 14.94 -9.72 9.04
CA ALA A 155 14.19 -9.02 8.01
C ALA A 155 14.47 -9.66 6.64
N ALA A 156 13.43 -10.18 5.99
CA ALA A 156 13.50 -10.72 4.62
C ALA A 156 13.52 -9.59 3.58
N PHE A 157 13.08 -8.41 3.96
CA PHE A 157 13.10 -7.19 3.16
C PHE A 157 13.99 -6.16 3.84
N SER A 158 14.79 -5.44 3.07
CA SER A 158 15.46 -4.24 3.55
C SER A 158 14.45 -3.12 3.84
N ASP A 159 14.85 -2.11 4.62
CA ASP A 159 13.97 -0.97 4.93
C ASP A 159 13.54 -0.20 3.66
N SER A 160 14.41 -0.11 2.66
CA SER A 160 14.09 0.51 1.36
C SER A 160 13.07 -0.31 0.57
N GLU A 161 13.23 -1.63 0.51
CA GLU A 161 12.25 -2.53 -0.12
C GLU A 161 10.89 -2.43 0.58
N MET A 162 10.88 -2.42 1.92
CA MET A 162 9.64 -2.31 2.69
C MET A 162 8.93 -0.97 2.40
N ALA A 163 9.69 0.13 2.37
CA ALA A 163 9.17 1.45 2.03
C ALA A 163 8.67 1.52 0.57
N GLU A 164 9.31 0.84 -0.37
CA GLU A 164 8.86 0.73 -1.77
C GLU A 164 7.53 -0.02 -1.85
N ILE A 165 7.44 -1.21 -1.24
CA ILE A 165 6.21 -2.02 -1.22
C ILE A 165 5.06 -1.22 -0.60
N GLN A 166 5.27 -0.65 0.59
CA GLN A 166 4.23 0.07 1.31
C GLN A 166 3.86 1.40 0.63
N GLY A 167 4.84 2.12 0.07
CA GLY A 167 4.64 3.35 -0.69
C GLY A 167 3.79 3.11 -1.94
N CYS A 168 4.17 2.11 -2.75
CA CYS A 168 3.41 1.71 -3.94
C CYS A 168 1.99 1.26 -3.59
N LEU A 169 1.81 0.43 -2.57
CA LEU A 169 0.48 -0.02 -2.12
C LEU A 169 -0.40 1.15 -1.66
N LEU A 170 0.15 2.12 -0.91
CA LEU A 170 -0.58 3.33 -0.50
C LEU A 170 -0.97 4.21 -1.69
N LEU A 171 -0.16 4.23 -2.74
CA LEU A 171 -0.35 5.07 -3.92
C LEU A 171 -1.29 4.48 -4.96
N THR A 172 -1.55 3.17 -4.93
CA THR A 172 -2.57 2.50 -5.78
C THR A 172 -3.91 3.24 -5.83
N ASP A 173 -4.22 3.91 -4.72
CA ASP A 173 -5.46 4.59 -4.41
C ASP A 173 -5.50 6.07 -4.79
N THR A 174 -4.36 6.63 -5.20
CA THR A 174 -4.25 8.02 -5.65
C THR A 174 -4.22 8.06 -7.17
N ASP A 175 -4.99 8.97 -7.79
CA ASP A 175 -5.21 9.00 -9.24
C ASP A 175 -3.91 9.19 -10.06
N PHE A 176 -2.86 9.73 -9.43
CA PHE A 176 -1.53 9.91 -10.02
C PHE A 176 -0.41 9.19 -9.24
N GLY A 177 -0.76 8.27 -8.34
CA GLY A 177 0.20 7.68 -7.40
C GLY A 177 1.32 6.89 -8.06
N GLY A 178 1.04 6.20 -9.15
CA GLY A 178 2.06 5.47 -9.91
C GLY A 178 3.05 6.34 -10.68
N LEU A 179 2.92 7.68 -10.64
CA LEU A 179 3.89 8.63 -11.22
C LEU A 179 4.86 9.20 -10.17
N VAL A 180 4.70 8.82 -8.89
CA VAL A 180 5.60 9.26 -7.83
C VAL A 180 6.91 8.48 -7.97
N ASP A 181 7.99 9.20 -8.26
CA ASP A 181 9.37 8.67 -8.30
C ASP A 181 9.69 7.93 -6.97
N ASP A 182 10.38 6.79 -7.04
CA ASP A 182 10.74 5.92 -5.92
C ASP A 182 11.37 6.69 -4.75
N LEU A 183 12.14 7.73 -5.07
CA LEU A 183 12.79 8.60 -4.09
C LEU A 183 11.83 9.45 -3.24
N HIS A 184 10.58 9.59 -3.67
CA HIS A 184 9.52 10.27 -2.93
C HIS A 184 8.58 9.27 -2.25
N LEU A 185 8.60 7.98 -2.63
CA LEU A 185 7.81 6.93 -1.98
C LEU A 185 8.12 6.81 -0.50
N GLN A 186 9.41 6.74 -0.15
CA GLN A 186 9.83 6.63 1.24
C GLN A 186 9.34 7.83 2.07
N ARG A 187 9.58 9.07 1.60
CA ARG A 187 9.12 10.29 2.29
C ARG A 187 7.60 10.37 2.38
N TYR A 188 6.90 9.96 1.32
CA TYR A 188 5.44 9.92 1.30
C TYR A 188 4.93 8.92 2.35
N TYR A 189 5.51 7.72 2.39
CA TYR A 189 5.19 6.69 3.38
C TYR A 189 5.43 7.19 4.81
N GLU A 190 6.63 7.71 5.11
CA GLU A 190 7.00 8.26 6.41
C GLU A 190 6.03 9.38 6.83
N LYS A 191 5.80 10.36 5.96
CA LYS A 191 4.86 11.46 6.22
C LYS A 191 3.46 10.93 6.50
N LYS A 192 3.02 9.90 5.76
CA LYS A 192 1.69 9.34 5.98
C LYS A 192 1.62 8.59 7.30
N LEU A 193 2.65 7.83 7.65
CA LEU A 193 2.75 7.09 8.91
C LEU A 193 2.71 8.04 10.11
N THR A 194 3.49 9.13 10.07
CA THR A 194 3.46 10.18 11.10
C THR A 194 2.06 10.76 11.23
N SER A 195 1.42 11.15 10.11
CA SER A 195 0.05 11.66 10.11
C SER A 195 -0.95 10.69 10.74
N ILE A 196 -0.79 9.37 10.53
CA ILE A 196 -1.67 8.36 11.12
C ILE A 196 -1.43 8.23 12.63
N ARG A 197 -0.16 8.24 13.06
CA ARG A 197 0.21 8.18 14.48
C ARG A 197 -0.33 9.39 15.23
N ASP A 198 -0.21 10.58 14.67
CA ASP A 198 -0.72 11.82 15.28
C ASP A 198 -2.25 11.78 15.40
N GLN A 199 -2.94 11.36 14.33
CA GLN A 199 -4.41 11.20 14.33
C GLN A 199 -4.86 10.17 15.36
N ARG A 200 -4.14 9.05 15.47
CA ARG A 200 -4.41 8.01 16.45
C ARG A 200 -4.24 8.52 17.87
N GLY A 201 -3.14 9.20 18.17
CA GLY A 201 -2.88 9.78 19.50
C GLY A 201 -3.95 10.81 19.87
N HIS A 202 -4.32 11.68 18.93
CA HIS A 202 -5.40 12.64 19.14
C HIS A 202 -6.75 11.98 19.42
N ASN A 203 -7.14 10.98 18.61
CA ASN A 203 -8.39 10.26 18.79
C ASN A 203 -8.41 9.42 20.07
N TRP A 204 -7.27 8.85 20.45
CA TRP A 204 -7.12 8.13 21.71
C TRP A 204 -7.47 9.04 22.89
N GLU A 205 -6.87 10.23 22.92
CA GLU A 205 -7.09 11.18 24.01
C GLU A 205 -8.52 11.74 24.01
N LEU A 206 -9.05 12.08 22.83
CA LEU A 206 -10.44 12.51 22.70
C LEU A 206 -11.43 11.44 23.20
N LEU A 207 -11.24 10.18 22.80
CA LEU A 207 -12.16 9.11 23.21
C LEU A 207 -12.05 8.83 24.70
N ARG A 208 -10.84 8.84 25.25
CA ARG A 208 -10.57 8.65 26.67
C ARG A 208 -11.25 9.74 27.51
N GLN A 209 -11.00 11.01 27.20
CA GLN A 209 -11.60 12.14 27.91
C GLN A 209 -13.14 12.12 27.86
N GLN A 210 -13.70 11.80 26.69
CA GLN A 210 -15.16 11.73 26.53
C GLN A 210 -15.76 10.52 27.23
N ALA A 211 -15.06 9.38 27.27
CA ALA A 211 -15.47 8.23 28.06
C ALA A 211 -15.47 8.57 29.56
N GLU A 212 -14.40 9.16 30.07
CA GLU A 212 -14.27 9.53 31.49
C GLU A 212 -15.28 10.60 31.92
N ALA A 213 -15.49 11.63 31.09
CA ALA A 213 -16.51 12.65 31.33
C ALA A 213 -17.92 12.04 31.42
N GLU A 214 -18.16 10.99 30.62
CA GLU A 214 -19.40 10.22 30.63
C GLU A 214 -19.29 9.00 31.54
N SER A 215 -18.37 8.94 32.52
CA SER A 215 -18.32 7.85 33.50
C SER A 215 -18.20 6.43 32.92
N LEU A 216 -17.61 6.30 31.73
CA LEU A 216 -17.32 5.04 31.05
C LEU A 216 -15.85 4.67 31.19
N HIS A 217 -15.58 3.37 31.19
CA HIS A 217 -14.20 2.88 31.22
C HIS A 217 -13.67 2.76 29.79
N PHE A 218 -12.56 3.44 29.54
CA PHE A 218 -11.83 3.38 28.27
C PHE A 218 -10.75 2.30 28.33
N GLU A 219 -10.72 1.39 27.36
CA GLU A 219 -9.70 0.35 27.23
C GLU A 219 -9.08 0.36 25.83
N PRO A 220 -7.78 0.67 25.68
CA PRO A 220 -7.09 0.54 24.41
C PRO A 220 -6.84 -0.94 24.06
N LEU A 221 -7.14 -1.33 22.82
CA LEU A 221 -6.84 -2.66 22.30
C LEU A 221 -5.51 -2.64 21.57
N GLN A 222 -4.52 -3.31 22.16
CA GLN A 222 -3.18 -3.41 21.61
C GLN A 222 -3.13 -4.46 20.49
N MET A 223 -2.46 -4.08 19.41
CA MET A 223 -2.01 -4.97 18.35
C MET A 223 -0.74 -5.71 18.81
N PRO A 224 -0.33 -6.79 18.11
CA PRO A 224 0.92 -7.51 18.43
C PRO A 224 2.19 -6.62 18.37
N ASP A 225 2.15 -5.52 17.62
CA ASP A 225 3.23 -4.53 17.56
C ASP A 225 3.24 -3.53 18.75
N GLY A 226 2.35 -3.73 19.73
CA GLY A 226 2.16 -2.87 20.90
C GLY A 226 1.33 -1.62 20.61
N SER A 227 0.92 -1.37 19.36
CA SER A 227 0.17 -0.17 19.02
C SER A 227 -1.32 -0.32 19.30
N ALA A 228 -1.94 0.70 19.90
CA ALA A 228 -3.38 0.72 20.16
C ALA A 228 -4.15 1.35 18.98
N THR A 229 -4.54 0.54 18.00
CA THR A 229 -5.31 1.01 16.82
C THR A 229 -6.81 1.13 17.09
N HIS A 230 -7.29 0.43 18.12
CA HIS A 230 -8.70 0.34 18.50
C HIS A 230 -8.84 0.59 20.00
N ALA A 231 -10.04 0.96 20.43
CA ALA A 231 -10.37 1.08 21.85
C ALA A 231 -11.81 0.68 22.11
N MET A 232 -12.05 0.08 23.26
CA MET A 232 -13.35 -0.38 23.72
C MET A 232 -13.82 0.46 24.90
N LEU A 233 -15.12 0.72 24.94
CA LEU A 233 -15.77 1.37 26.05
C LEU A 233 -16.58 0.35 26.84
N TRP A 234 -16.48 0.43 28.15
CA TRP A 234 -17.17 -0.43 29.09
C TRP A 234 -17.98 0.37 30.11
N VAL A 235 -18.97 -0.29 30.68
CA VAL A 235 -19.72 0.22 31.83
C VAL A 235 -19.69 -0.81 32.95
N ALA A 236 -19.46 -0.34 34.17
CA ALA A 236 -19.64 -1.16 35.36
C ALA A 236 -21.13 -1.37 35.62
N LYS A 237 -21.54 -2.61 35.90
CA LYS A 237 -22.96 -2.91 36.17
C LYS A 237 -23.51 -2.15 37.38
N THR A 238 -22.66 -1.91 38.38
CA THR A 238 -22.97 -1.08 39.57
C THR A 238 -23.32 0.36 39.20
N ASP A 239 -22.65 0.90 38.17
CA ASP A 239 -22.82 2.30 37.73
C ASP A 239 -24.15 2.53 37.03
N LEU A 240 -24.73 1.48 36.43
CA LEU A 240 -26.04 1.56 35.79
C LEU A 240 -27.16 1.88 36.80
N ALA A 241 -27.04 1.37 38.03
CA ALA A 241 -27.99 1.64 39.10
C ALA A 241 -27.70 2.98 39.79
N SER A 242 -26.42 3.28 40.08
CA SER A 242 -26.05 4.49 40.81
C SER A 242 -26.19 5.78 40.00
N LYS A 243 -26.07 5.70 38.67
CA LYS A 243 -26.14 6.86 37.75
C LYS A 243 -27.46 6.94 36.99
N GLN A 244 -28.51 6.25 37.45
CA GLN A 244 -29.81 6.28 36.78
C GLN A 244 -30.37 7.72 36.68
N GLY A 245 -30.71 8.15 35.48
CA GLY A 245 -31.19 9.53 35.22
C GLY A 245 -30.11 10.60 35.07
N HIS A 246 -28.82 10.24 35.17
CA HIS A 246 -27.73 11.18 34.92
C HIS A 246 -27.76 11.66 33.45
N PRO A 247 -27.52 12.97 33.18
CA PRO A 247 -27.42 13.46 31.81
C PRO A 247 -26.27 12.76 31.10
N TYR A 248 -26.49 12.47 29.81
CA TYR A 248 -25.52 11.79 28.95
C TYR A 248 -25.40 12.51 27.60
N ASN A 249 -24.20 12.94 27.23
CA ASN A 249 -23.95 13.56 25.94
C ASN A 249 -23.47 12.53 24.89
N GLY A 250 -24.42 11.78 24.35
CA GLY A 250 -24.14 10.76 23.34
C GLY A 250 -23.70 11.25 21.96
N ARG A 251 -23.64 12.58 21.73
CA ARG A 251 -23.40 13.11 20.37
C ARG A 251 -22.00 12.77 19.84
N PHE A 252 -21.00 12.77 20.72
CA PHE A 252 -19.64 12.39 20.34
C PHE A 252 -19.48 10.87 20.27
N LEU A 253 -19.87 10.17 21.35
CA LEU A 253 -19.72 8.72 21.46
C LEU A 253 -20.61 7.96 20.49
N ASN A 254 -21.67 8.56 19.96
CA ASN A 254 -22.48 7.97 18.90
C ASN A 254 -23.20 6.68 19.29
N ILE A 255 -23.41 6.48 20.59
CA ILE A 255 -24.11 5.36 21.20
C ILE A 255 -25.22 5.90 22.11
N ALA A 256 -26.23 5.07 22.41
CA ALA A 256 -27.34 5.47 23.28
C ALA A 256 -26.87 5.69 24.74
N ALA A 257 -27.63 6.48 25.51
CA ALA A 257 -27.34 6.69 26.92
C ALA A 257 -27.37 5.35 27.70
N PRO A 258 -26.28 4.97 28.38
CA PRO A 258 -26.25 3.71 29.12
C PRO A 258 -27.14 3.77 30.38
N TRP A 259 -27.26 4.95 30.99
CA TRP A 259 -27.94 5.18 32.27
C TRP A 259 -29.46 5.04 32.22
N SER A 260 -30.05 5.15 31.04
CA SER A 260 -31.51 5.01 30.82
C SER A 260 -31.86 3.74 30.05
N ASP A 261 -30.87 2.93 29.67
CA ASP A 261 -31.08 1.74 28.85
C ASP A 261 -31.45 0.52 29.70
N LYS A 262 -32.74 0.19 29.73
CA LYS A 262 -33.28 -0.98 30.42
C LYS A 262 -32.65 -2.30 29.98
N ARG A 263 -32.07 -2.37 28.77
CA ARG A 263 -31.40 -3.57 28.25
C ARG A 263 -30.08 -3.84 28.98
N LEU A 264 -29.41 -2.81 29.47
CA LEU A 264 -28.17 -2.94 30.22
C LEU A 264 -28.41 -3.41 31.67
N LEU A 265 -29.52 -3.00 32.29
CA LEU A 265 -29.92 -3.51 33.61
C LEU A 265 -30.20 -5.02 33.59
N ASN A 266 -30.78 -5.51 32.49
CA ASN A 266 -31.08 -6.94 32.27
C ASN A 266 -30.17 -7.55 31.20
N TRP A 267 -28.89 -7.17 31.19
CA TRP A 267 -27.95 -7.59 30.16
C TRP A 267 -27.76 -9.12 30.15
N LYS A 268 -27.95 -9.73 28.99
CA LYS A 268 -27.75 -11.17 28.74
C LYS A 268 -26.59 -11.47 27.80
N GLY A 269 -25.86 -10.43 27.37
CA GLY A 269 -24.71 -10.58 26.49
C GLY A 269 -23.44 -10.93 27.27
N TYR A 270 -22.29 -10.82 26.62
CA TYR A 270 -21.00 -10.99 27.27
C TYR A 270 -20.82 -9.97 28.40
N SER A 271 -20.39 -10.44 29.57
CA SER A 271 -19.87 -9.63 30.66
C SER A 271 -18.60 -10.28 31.20
N GLU A 272 -17.75 -9.47 31.84
CA GLU A 272 -16.48 -9.91 32.38
C GLU A 272 -16.26 -9.30 33.76
N THR A 273 -15.83 -10.12 34.72
CA THR A 273 -15.47 -9.64 36.05
C THR A 273 -14.05 -9.12 36.04
N ARG A 274 -13.87 -7.86 36.43
CA ARG A 274 -12.56 -7.21 36.61
C ARG A 274 -12.38 -6.81 38.06
N TYR A 275 -11.12 -6.65 38.47
CA TYR A 275 -10.79 -6.28 39.84
C TYR A 275 -10.18 -4.88 39.87
N PHE A 276 -10.62 -4.07 40.83
CA PHE A 276 -10.16 -2.70 41.00
C PHE A 276 -9.71 -2.46 42.45
N ASP A 277 -8.75 -1.56 42.65
CA ASP A 277 -8.41 -1.08 43.99
C ASP A 277 -9.39 0.02 44.48
N ALA A 278 -9.12 0.57 45.66
CA ALA A 278 -9.89 1.67 46.25
C ALA A 278 -9.84 2.95 45.38
N GLU A 279 -8.77 3.15 44.60
CA GLU A 279 -8.59 4.25 43.67
C GLU A 279 -9.17 3.99 42.27
N ASN A 280 -9.92 2.89 42.07
CA ASN A 280 -10.50 2.47 40.79
C ASN A 280 -9.49 2.14 39.69
N ARG A 281 -8.25 1.76 40.06
CA ARG A 281 -7.26 1.26 39.12
C ARG A 281 -7.41 -0.25 38.96
N PRO A 282 -7.24 -0.79 37.73
CA PRO A 282 -7.34 -2.23 37.51
C PRO A 282 -6.17 -2.95 38.21
N VAL A 283 -6.50 -4.00 38.98
CA VAL A 283 -5.54 -4.82 39.72
C VAL A 283 -5.81 -6.31 39.49
N VAL A 284 -4.88 -7.17 39.93
CA VAL A 284 -5.10 -8.62 39.93
C VAL A 284 -6.03 -9.00 41.08
N ALA A 285 -6.76 -10.12 40.93
CA ALA A 285 -7.77 -10.57 41.91
C ALA A 285 -7.22 -10.76 43.33
N GLU A 286 -5.92 -11.04 43.45
CA GLU A 286 -5.23 -11.36 44.70
C GLU A 286 -4.72 -10.11 45.45
N THR A 287 -4.86 -8.91 44.87
CA THR A 287 -4.45 -7.67 45.53
C THR A 287 -5.33 -7.40 46.76
N VAL A 288 -4.72 -6.98 47.86
CA VAL A 288 -5.46 -6.59 49.07
C VAL A 288 -6.41 -5.44 48.72
N ASP A 289 -7.65 -5.52 49.19
CA ASP A 289 -8.75 -4.59 48.89
C ASP A 289 -9.24 -4.58 47.42
N ALA A 290 -8.90 -5.60 46.63
CA ALA A 290 -9.43 -5.76 45.27
C ALA A 290 -10.96 -6.00 45.28
N ARG A 291 -11.70 -5.08 44.66
CA ARG A 291 -13.16 -5.21 44.46
C ARG A 291 -13.48 -5.82 43.10
N ALA A 292 -14.24 -6.90 43.09
CA ALA A 292 -14.77 -7.50 41.86
C ALA A 292 -15.90 -6.64 41.29
N VAL A 293 -15.79 -6.25 40.02
CA VAL A 293 -16.75 -5.43 39.30
C VAL A 293 -17.11 -6.11 37.98
N GLU A 294 -18.40 -6.36 37.77
CA GLU A 294 -18.91 -6.89 36.50
C GLU A 294 -18.96 -5.78 35.44
N MET A 295 -18.22 -5.98 34.35
CA MET A 295 -18.06 -5.03 33.26
C MET A 295 -18.85 -5.50 32.03
N ILE A 296 -19.58 -4.56 31.42
CA ILE A 296 -20.36 -4.79 30.21
C ILE A 296 -19.75 -3.99 29.06
N PRO A 297 -19.41 -4.62 27.92
CA PRO A 297 -18.87 -3.90 26.78
C PRO A 297 -20.00 -3.09 26.11
N LEU A 298 -19.76 -1.81 25.87
CA LEU A 298 -20.72 -0.90 25.24
C LEU A 298 -20.45 -0.73 23.75
N ALA A 299 -19.20 -0.42 23.40
CA ALA A 299 -18.84 -0.06 22.04
C ALA A 299 -17.35 -0.23 21.75
N LEU A 300 -17.04 -0.48 20.47
CA LEU A 300 -15.69 -0.59 19.95
C LEU A 300 -15.46 0.50 18.90
N TYR A 301 -14.35 1.20 19.03
CA TYR A 301 -13.94 2.29 18.15
C TYR A 301 -12.61 2.00 17.48
N GLY A 302 -12.44 2.52 16.28
CA GLY A 302 -11.13 2.65 15.64
C GLY A 302 -10.58 4.06 15.77
N LEU A 303 -9.26 4.14 15.98
CA LEU A 303 -8.55 5.37 16.31
C LEU A 303 -7.81 5.98 15.10
N ASP A 304 -7.66 5.25 13.99
CA ASP A 304 -6.92 5.71 12.80
C ASP A 304 -7.70 6.67 11.87
N ASN A 305 -8.93 7.06 12.25
CA ASN A 305 -9.82 7.86 11.40
C ASN A 305 -9.45 9.36 11.46
N PRO A 306 -9.31 10.11 10.34
CA PRO A 306 -8.61 11.41 10.29
C PRO A 306 -9.30 12.60 10.99
N LYS A 307 -10.30 12.39 11.85
CA LYS A 307 -11.00 13.47 12.57
C LYS A 307 -11.52 13.07 13.96
N ILE A 308 -12.25 11.96 14.04
CA ILE A 308 -12.87 11.47 15.28
C ILE A 308 -12.76 9.94 15.35
N PRO A 309 -12.74 9.37 16.57
CA PRO A 309 -12.87 7.92 16.76
C PRO A 309 -14.10 7.37 16.04
N MET A 310 -13.91 6.30 15.28
CA MET A 310 -14.98 5.72 14.48
C MET A 310 -15.63 4.54 15.21
N LEU A 311 -16.92 4.63 15.49
CA LEU A 311 -17.71 3.50 16.03
C LEU A 311 -17.78 2.35 15.01
N LEU A 312 -17.29 1.18 15.40
CA LEU A 312 -17.24 -0.04 14.60
C LEU A 312 -18.29 -1.05 15.04
N VAL A 313 -18.41 -1.24 16.35
CA VAL A 313 -19.36 -2.16 16.97
C VAL A 313 -20.07 -1.44 18.09
N ASP A 314 -21.40 -1.54 18.09
CA ASP A 314 -22.25 -1.22 19.23
C ASP A 314 -22.85 -2.54 19.73
N PHE A 315 -22.53 -2.89 20.97
CA PHE A 315 -22.95 -4.18 21.53
C PHE A 315 -24.48 -4.22 21.78
N ARG A 316 -25.13 -3.05 21.88
CA ARG A 316 -26.56 -2.92 22.16
C ARG A 316 -27.41 -2.81 20.90
N ASP A 317 -26.89 -2.19 19.84
CA ASP A 317 -27.51 -2.17 18.51
C ASP A 317 -26.48 -2.51 17.43
N THR A 318 -26.42 -3.80 17.06
CA THR A 318 -25.51 -4.30 16.02
C THR A 318 -25.62 -3.55 14.70
N LEU A 319 -26.79 -3.01 14.38
CA LEU A 319 -27.04 -2.33 13.13
C LEU A 319 -26.77 -0.82 13.21
N ASN A 320 -26.49 -0.25 14.38
CA ASN A 320 -26.23 1.19 14.53
C ASN A 320 -25.09 1.67 13.60
N PRO A 321 -23.89 1.07 13.61
CA PRO A 321 -22.81 1.46 12.69
C PRO A 321 -23.24 1.34 11.21
N LYS A 322 -23.95 0.26 10.88
CA LYS A 322 -24.44 -0.05 9.53
C LYS A 322 -25.50 0.94 9.04
N LYS A 323 -26.53 1.25 9.83
CA LYS A 323 -27.60 2.21 9.48
C LYS A 323 -27.00 3.58 9.16
N ARG A 324 -26.01 4.01 9.96
CA ARG A 324 -25.31 5.29 9.79
C ARG A 324 -24.40 5.32 8.56
N GLU A 325 -23.92 4.16 8.13
CA GLU A 325 -23.14 4.06 6.90
C GLU A 325 -24.05 3.96 5.67
N MET A 326 -25.15 3.20 5.74
CA MET A 326 -26.14 3.11 4.66
C MET A 326 -26.78 4.47 4.37
N SER A 327 -27.17 5.24 5.39
CA SER A 327 -27.74 6.58 5.19
C SER A 327 -26.78 7.52 4.43
N ARG A 328 -25.47 7.37 4.65
CA ARG A 328 -24.43 8.10 3.91
C ARG A 328 -24.27 7.58 2.49
N ARG A 329 -24.20 6.25 2.28
CA ARG A 329 -24.04 5.66 0.95
C ARG A 329 -25.23 5.94 0.03
N VAL A 330 -26.45 5.90 0.57
CA VAL A 330 -27.66 6.26 -0.18
C VAL A 330 -27.59 7.71 -0.67
N LEU A 331 -27.13 8.65 0.18
CA LEU A 331 -26.95 10.05 -0.20
C LEU A 331 -25.97 10.20 -1.38
N GLU A 332 -24.83 9.50 -1.34
CA GLU A 332 -23.83 9.53 -2.41
C GLU A 332 -24.30 8.84 -3.71
N ASP A 333 -25.01 7.72 -3.60
CA ASP A 333 -25.46 6.95 -4.76
C ASP A 333 -26.65 7.65 -5.46
N VAL A 334 -27.53 8.32 -4.72
CA VAL A 334 -28.62 9.16 -5.27
C VAL A 334 -28.04 10.41 -5.96
N THR A 335 -27.06 11.07 -5.35
CA THR A 335 -26.44 12.28 -5.92
C THR A 335 -25.64 12.00 -7.19
N LYS A 336 -24.90 10.88 -7.27
CA LYS A 336 -24.11 10.55 -8.46
C LYS A 336 -24.94 9.95 -9.61
N ASN A 337 -25.93 9.10 -9.32
CA ASN A 337 -26.55 8.26 -10.35
C ASN A 337 -27.96 8.69 -10.78
N VAL A 338 -28.73 9.40 -9.94
CA VAL A 338 -30.12 9.76 -10.24
C VAL A 338 -30.26 11.22 -10.69
N LEU A 339 -29.42 12.12 -10.18
CA LEU A 339 -29.60 13.57 -10.32
C LEU A 339 -28.59 14.27 -11.24
N SER A 340 -27.57 13.57 -11.74
CA SER A 340 -26.63 14.07 -12.77
C SER A 340 -27.25 14.20 -14.18
N LEU A 341 -28.59 14.21 -14.26
CA LEU A 341 -29.40 14.20 -15.48
C LEU A 341 -30.30 15.44 -15.64
N SER A 342 -30.26 16.41 -14.72
CA SER A 342 -31.03 17.67 -14.87
C SER A 342 -30.13 18.81 -15.37
N PRO A 343 -30.43 19.43 -16.53
CA PRO A 343 -29.65 20.58 -17.05
C PRO A 343 -29.79 21.87 -16.21
N PHE A 344 -30.60 21.88 -15.15
CA PHE A 344 -30.81 23.04 -14.26
C PHE A 344 -30.55 22.75 -12.76
N GLY A 345 -29.98 21.59 -12.39
CA GLY A 345 -29.85 21.15 -11.00
C GLY A 345 -28.58 21.56 -10.25
N ASP A 346 -27.58 22.14 -10.93
CA ASP A 346 -26.22 22.22 -10.37
C ASP A 346 -26.04 23.29 -9.27
N LEU A 347 -26.64 24.49 -9.38
CA LEU A 347 -26.21 25.61 -8.53
C LEU A 347 -26.75 25.56 -7.09
N SER A 348 -28.04 25.27 -6.92
CA SER A 348 -28.69 25.28 -5.60
C SER A 348 -28.23 24.12 -4.71
N TYR A 349 -27.88 22.98 -5.31
CA TYR A 349 -27.38 21.81 -4.59
C TYR A 349 -25.86 21.81 -4.41
N PHE A 350 -25.06 22.42 -5.29
CA PHE A 350 -23.65 22.70 -4.96
C PHE A 350 -23.56 23.55 -3.68
N LEU A 351 -24.42 24.55 -3.52
CA LEU A 351 -24.56 25.29 -2.26
C LEU A 351 -25.01 24.41 -1.10
N GLY A 352 -26.02 23.56 -1.28
CA GLY A 352 -26.51 22.63 -0.25
C GLY A 352 -25.46 21.58 0.19
N ARG A 353 -24.70 21.02 -0.76
CA ARG A 353 -23.60 20.08 -0.52
C ARG A 353 -22.40 20.78 0.09
N THR A 354 -22.02 21.97 -0.38
CA THR A 354 -20.92 22.73 0.24
C THR A 354 -21.29 23.11 1.67
N VAL A 355 -22.53 23.51 1.95
CA VAL A 355 -22.98 23.80 3.32
C VAL A 355 -23.08 22.51 4.17
N PHE A 356 -23.58 21.40 3.61
CA PHE A 356 -23.65 20.12 4.33
C PHE A 356 -22.27 19.50 4.57
N ASP A 357 -21.38 19.49 3.58
CA ASP A 357 -19.99 19.03 3.68
C ASP A 357 -19.17 19.96 4.58
N PHE A 358 -19.48 21.27 4.62
CA PHE A 358 -18.91 22.22 5.59
C PHE A 358 -19.39 21.92 7.01
N VAL A 359 -20.69 21.67 7.22
CA VAL A 359 -21.28 21.36 8.53
C VAL A 359 -20.88 19.97 9.02
N THR A 360 -20.90 18.95 8.16
CA THR A 360 -20.47 17.59 8.51
C THR A 360 -18.95 17.48 8.60
N GLY A 361 -18.22 18.25 7.79
CA GLY A 361 -16.77 18.41 7.84
C GLY A 361 -16.27 19.05 9.13
N ARG A 362 -16.97 20.07 9.67
CA ARG A 362 -16.76 20.67 11.01
C ARG A 362 -17.25 19.77 12.15
N ARG A 363 -18.22 18.88 11.91
CA ARG A 363 -18.72 17.89 12.89
C ARG A 363 -17.89 16.61 12.95
N GLY A 364 -16.70 16.58 12.34
CA GLY A 364 -15.80 15.43 12.40
C GLY A 364 -16.24 14.21 11.58
N MET A 365 -17.34 14.30 10.83
CA MET A 365 -17.81 13.18 10.00
C MET A 365 -16.90 13.06 8.78
N ASP A 366 -16.03 12.04 8.78
CA ASP A 366 -15.31 11.67 7.57
C ASP A 366 -16.28 11.06 6.55
N ILE A 367 -16.32 11.65 5.37
CA ILE A 367 -17.10 11.23 4.18
C ILE A 367 -16.28 10.19 3.38
N ASN A 368 -15.00 10.00 3.72
CA ASN A 368 -14.12 9.12 2.97
C ASN A 368 -14.31 7.64 3.38
N GLN A 369 -14.92 6.84 2.50
CA GLN A 369 -14.95 5.36 2.59
C GLN A 369 -13.59 4.65 2.84
N PRO A 370 -12.41 5.14 2.37
CA PRO A 370 -11.13 4.45 2.52
C PRO A 370 -10.66 4.26 3.96
N THR A 371 -10.90 5.23 4.84
CA THR A 371 -10.47 5.19 6.25
C THR A 371 -11.27 4.16 7.03
N ARG A 372 -12.55 3.95 6.67
CA ARG A 372 -13.39 2.89 7.24
C ARG A 372 -12.91 1.49 6.89
N LEU A 373 -12.69 1.24 5.59
CA LEU A 373 -12.21 -0.05 5.10
C LEU A 373 -10.89 -0.42 5.78
N ARG A 374 -10.02 0.57 5.98
CA ARG A 374 -8.78 0.40 6.75
C ARG A 374 -9.04 -0.09 8.16
N THR A 375 -9.83 0.65 8.94
CA THR A 375 -10.07 0.31 10.33
C THR A 375 -10.73 -1.06 10.48
N TYR A 376 -11.72 -1.40 9.65
CA TYR A 376 -12.31 -2.75 9.66
C TYR A 376 -11.30 -3.84 9.28
N SER A 377 -10.43 -3.59 8.29
CA SER A 377 -9.39 -4.54 7.91
C SER A 377 -8.36 -4.78 9.02
N GLN A 378 -7.98 -3.71 9.74
CA GLN A 378 -7.10 -3.78 10.90
C GLN A 378 -7.76 -4.49 12.08
N LEU A 379 -9.05 -4.24 12.34
CA LEU A 379 -9.80 -4.94 13.38
C LEU A 379 -9.90 -6.44 13.08
N LYS A 380 -10.24 -6.84 11.84
CA LYS A 380 -10.25 -8.26 11.46
C LYS A 380 -8.88 -8.91 11.69
N LEU A 381 -7.80 -8.18 11.38
CA LEU A 381 -6.44 -8.66 11.63
C LEU A 381 -6.16 -8.78 13.13
N LEU A 382 -6.54 -7.79 13.95
CA LEU A 382 -6.44 -7.82 15.41
C LEU A 382 -7.14 -9.06 15.97
N LEU A 383 -8.42 -9.26 15.63
CA LEU A 383 -9.22 -10.41 16.10
C LEU A 383 -8.59 -11.74 15.67
N SER A 384 -7.91 -11.76 14.52
CA SER A 384 -7.28 -12.98 14.04
C SER A 384 -5.95 -13.31 14.69
N LEU A 385 -5.17 -12.31 15.08
CA LEU A 385 -3.80 -12.47 15.60
C LEU A 385 -3.73 -12.40 17.13
N ASN A 386 -4.75 -11.86 17.79
CA ASN A 386 -4.70 -11.54 19.20
C ASN A 386 -5.33 -12.63 20.08
N ASP A 387 -4.51 -13.19 20.96
CA ASP A 387 -4.90 -14.19 21.97
C ASP A 387 -5.21 -13.60 23.34
N TYR A 388 -4.93 -12.31 23.56
CA TYR A 388 -5.24 -11.62 24.82
C TYR A 388 -6.73 -11.30 24.97
N LEU A 389 -7.49 -11.24 23.87
CA LEU A 389 -8.94 -11.04 23.94
C LEU A 389 -9.64 -12.32 24.36
N ASN A 390 -10.54 -12.22 25.35
CA ASN A 390 -11.40 -13.33 25.74
C ASN A 390 -12.10 -13.95 24.50
N PRO A 391 -12.04 -15.28 24.29
CA PRO A 391 -12.61 -15.91 23.10
C PRO A 391 -14.09 -15.63 22.87
N GLN A 392 -14.88 -15.50 23.94
CA GLN A 392 -16.31 -15.19 23.83
C GLN A 392 -16.53 -13.75 23.36
N LEU A 393 -15.78 -12.79 23.89
CA LEU A 393 -15.82 -11.39 23.47
C LEU A 393 -15.37 -11.25 22.01
N ARG A 394 -14.30 -11.94 21.64
CA ARG A 394 -13.77 -11.98 20.27
C ARG A 394 -14.84 -12.46 19.28
N ASN A 395 -15.52 -13.56 19.59
CA ASN A 395 -16.61 -14.09 18.76
C ASN A 395 -17.80 -13.11 18.65
N GLN A 396 -18.13 -12.41 19.74
CA GLN A 396 -19.17 -11.36 19.71
C GLN A 396 -18.79 -10.20 18.80
N ILE A 397 -17.52 -9.76 18.82
CA ILE A 397 -17.04 -8.69 17.94
C ILE A 397 -17.07 -9.17 16.49
N ASP A 398 -16.60 -10.39 16.21
CA ASP A 398 -16.55 -10.96 14.86
C ASP A 398 -17.94 -11.10 14.23
N ASP A 399 -18.91 -11.72 14.92
CA ASP A 399 -20.30 -11.86 14.45
C ASP A 399 -20.95 -10.50 14.14
N ARG A 400 -20.66 -9.48 14.97
CA ARG A 400 -21.20 -8.13 14.77
C ARG A 400 -20.52 -7.43 13.60
N LEU A 401 -19.20 -7.59 13.47
CA LEU A 401 -18.44 -7.04 12.37
C LEU A 401 -18.87 -7.62 11.02
N GLU A 402 -19.16 -8.92 10.98
CA GLU A 402 -19.71 -9.59 9.79
C GLU A 402 -21.07 -9.03 9.37
N LYS A 403 -21.96 -8.73 10.33
CA LYS A 403 -23.27 -8.11 10.07
C LYS A 403 -23.15 -6.66 9.57
N VAL A 404 -22.11 -5.96 9.99
CA VAL A 404 -21.85 -4.55 9.64
C VAL A 404 -21.17 -4.40 8.27
N SER A 405 -20.50 -5.44 7.74
CA SER A 405 -19.92 -5.40 6.40
C SER A 405 -20.97 -5.05 5.33
N LEU A 406 -20.65 -4.05 4.51
CA LEU A 406 -21.54 -3.54 3.47
C LEU A 406 -21.14 -3.97 2.06
N ASN A 407 -19.99 -4.62 1.90
CA ASN A 407 -19.54 -5.02 0.57
C ASN A 407 -20.06 -6.44 0.25
N PRO A 408 -20.89 -6.60 -0.81
CA PRO A 408 -21.41 -7.91 -1.23
C PRO A 408 -20.32 -8.93 -1.58
N LEU A 409 -19.08 -8.48 -1.84
CA LEU A 409 -17.96 -9.30 -2.31
C LEU A 409 -17.06 -9.86 -1.20
N GLU A 410 -17.20 -9.38 0.04
CA GLU A 410 -16.36 -9.82 1.17
C GLU A 410 -16.63 -11.28 1.58
N ASN A 411 -15.67 -11.90 2.29
CA ASN A 411 -15.80 -13.23 2.88
C ASN A 411 -15.55 -13.18 4.40
N ASP A 412 -15.94 -14.25 5.12
CA ASP A 412 -15.74 -14.38 6.58
C ASP A 412 -14.26 -14.58 6.85
N LEU A 413 -13.82 -14.22 8.05
CA LEU A 413 -12.42 -14.34 8.44
C LEU A 413 -11.90 -15.78 8.28
N ALA A 414 -12.65 -16.77 8.77
CA ALA A 414 -12.30 -18.18 8.65
C ALA A 414 -12.24 -18.65 7.18
N VAL A 415 -13.15 -18.15 6.34
CA VAL A 415 -13.18 -18.48 4.91
C VAL A 415 -12.00 -17.83 4.20
N GLU A 416 -11.66 -16.58 4.51
CA GLU A 416 -10.49 -15.88 3.96
C GLU A 416 -9.19 -16.60 4.32
N ALA A 417 -9.04 -17.09 5.56
CA ALA A 417 -7.88 -17.88 5.97
C ALA A 417 -7.74 -19.20 5.18
N ARG A 418 -8.86 -19.90 4.94
CA ARG A 418 -8.87 -21.10 4.07
C ARG A 418 -8.57 -20.76 2.61
N LEU A 419 -9.15 -19.68 2.08
CA LEU A 419 -8.90 -19.22 0.71
C LEU A 419 -7.42 -18.84 0.53
N ALA A 420 -6.82 -18.17 1.51
CA ALA A 420 -5.43 -17.74 1.44
C ALA A 420 -4.46 -18.91 1.33
N ARG A 421 -4.68 -19.99 2.10
CA ARG A 421 -3.93 -21.25 1.96
C ARG A 421 -4.06 -21.84 0.55
N GLY A 422 -5.28 -21.98 0.04
CA GLY A 422 -5.47 -22.52 -1.31
C GLY A 422 -4.96 -21.61 -2.43
N GLN A 423 -4.95 -20.28 -2.25
CA GLN A 423 -4.31 -19.34 -3.17
C GLN A 423 -2.79 -19.47 -3.15
N TYR A 424 -2.21 -19.66 -1.96
CA TYR A 424 -0.77 -19.88 -1.81
C TYR A 424 -0.34 -21.20 -2.46
N GLU A 425 -1.07 -22.30 -2.23
CA GLU A 425 -0.82 -23.58 -2.91
C GLU A 425 -0.90 -23.43 -4.43
N ALA A 426 -1.92 -22.73 -4.94
CA ALA A 426 -2.04 -22.45 -6.37
C ALA A 426 -0.91 -21.56 -6.90
N LEU A 427 -0.41 -20.62 -6.11
CA LEU A 427 0.72 -19.76 -6.45
C LEU A 427 2.04 -20.56 -6.48
N MET A 428 2.25 -21.45 -5.51
CA MET A 428 3.42 -22.34 -5.46
C MET A 428 3.41 -23.31 -6.65
N ALA A 429 2.25 -23.91 -6.97
CA ALA A 429 2.10 -24.75 -8.15
C ALA A 429 2.36 -23.95 -9.44
N TYR A 430 1.88 -22.72 -9.54
CA TYR A 430 2.17 -21.82 -10.66
C TYR A 430 3.65 -21.44 -10.74
N ALA A 431 4.34 -21.32 -9.60
CA ALA A 431 5.75 -21.02 -9.54
C ALA A 431 6.66 -22.17 -9.99
N GLN A 432 6.22 -23.42 -9.82
CA GLN A 432 6.96 -24.61 -10.24
C GLN A 432 6.79 -24.95 -11.73
N ARG A 433 5.69 -24.49 -12.35
CA ARG A 433 5.39 -24.76 -13.76
C ARG A 433 6.30 -23.95 -14.69
N ALA A 434 6.90 -24.59 -15.69
CA ALA A 434 7.70 -23.90 -16.71
C ALA A 434 6.91 -22.83 -17.48
N ASP A 435 5.66 -23.13 -17.86
CA ASP A 435 4.72 -22.20 -18.50
C ASP A 435 4.04 -21.23 -17.52
N GLY A 436 4.42 -21.31 -16.25
CA GLY A 436 3.82 -20.60 -15.14
C GLY A 436 4.49 -19.27 -14.85
N LEU A 437 4.92 -19.10 -13.59
CA LEU A 437 5.61 -17.89 -13.13
C LEU A 437 6.97 -17.65 -13.82
N PRO A 438 7.81 -18.67 -14.09
CA PRO A 438 9.06 -18.50 -14.82
C PRO A 438 8.84 -17.91 -16.23
N ALA A 439 7.90 -18.46 -17.01
CA ALA A 439 7.54 -17.90 -18.31
C ALA A 439 6.91 -16.49 -18.22
N LYS A 440 6.27 -16.15 -17.10
CA LYS A 440 5.80 -14.80 -16.86
C LYS A 440 6.98 -13.84 -16.58
N LEU A 441 7.90 -14.23 -15.71
CA LEU A 441 9.11 -13.48 -15.40
C LEU A 441 9.97 -13.22 -16.65
N ASP A 442 10.20 -14.25 -17.46
CA ASP A 442 10.91 -14.11 -18.74
C ASP A 442 10.23 -13.07 -19.65
N ARG A 443 8.90 -13.14 -19.78
CA ARG A 443 8.13 -12.15 -20.56
C ARG A 443 8.24 -10.72 -20.01
N ASP A 444 8.39 -10.58 -18.70
CA ASP A 444 8.53 -9.27 -18.03
C ASP A 444 9.96 -8.74 -18.21
N ARG A 445 11.00 -9.56 -18.03
CA ARG A 445 12.40 -9.22 -18.32
C ARG A 445 12.57 -8.79 -19.78
N ARG A 446 11.98 -9.52 -20.72
CA ARG A 446 11.99 -9.15 -22.15
C ARG A 446 11.24 -7.85 -22.47
N ALA A 447 10.30 -7.45 -21.62
CA ALA A 447 9.67 -6.13 -21.72
C ALA A 447 10.56 -5.03 -21.14
N GLU A 448 11.40 -5.32 -20.14
CA GLU A 448 12.41 -4.40 -19.59
C GLU A 448 13.59 -4.17 -20.53
N MET A 449 13.87 -5.12 -21.42
CA MET A 449 14.90 -5.01 -22.45
C MET A 449 14.52 -4.05 -23.59
N VAL A 450 13.23 -3.79 -23.79
CA VAL A 450 12.71 -2.89 -24.85
C VAL A 450 13.38 -1.51 -24.85
N PRO A 451 13.50 -0.79 -23.71
CA PRO A 451 14.19 0.50 -23.70
C PRO A 451 15.69 0.43 -23.96
N LEU A 452 16.32 -0.74 -23.83
CA LEU A 452 17.75 -0.93 -24.10
C LEU A 452 18.02 -1.05 -25.61
N GLU A 453 17.07 -1.59 -26.38
CA GLU A 453 17.16 -1.71 -27.85
C GLU A 453 16.58 -0.51 -28.59
N HIS A 454 15.56 0.13 -28.03
CA HIS A 454 14.78 1.13 -28.73
C HIS A 454 14.97 2.53 -28.15
N GLY A 455 15.19 3.52 -29.02
CA GLY A 455 15.19 4.93 -28.63
C GLY A 455 13.82 5.42 -28.12
N GLN A 456 13.81 6.56 -27.43
CA GLN A 456 12.61 7.10 -26.75
C GLN A 456 11.39 7.23 -27.68
N THR A 457 11.58 7.62 -28.94
CA THR A 457 10.50 7.77 -29.93
C THR A 457 9.85 6.43 -30.29
N ALA A 458 10.67 5.39 -30.53
CA ALA A 458 10.18 4.05 -30.79
C ALA A 458 9.46 3.47 -29.57
N GLN A 459 9.96 3.70 -28.36
CA GLN A 459 9.29 3.29 -27.12
C GLN A 459 7.89 3.89 -27.00
N ILE A 460 7.72 5.18 -27.31
CA ILE A 460 6.41 5.85 -27.28
C ILE A 460 5.43 5.19 -28.27
N LEU A 461 5.88 4.92 -29.51
CA LEU A 461 5.04 4.26 -30.51
C LEU A 461 4.62 2.84 -30.07
N LEU A 462 5.54 2.06 -29.51
CA LEU A 462 5.23 0.72 -28.98
C LEU A 462 4.23 0.78 -27.82
N ARG A 463 4.35 1.76 -26.92
CA ARG A 463 3.38 2.00 -25.84
C ARG A 463 2.00 2.36 -26.41
N VAL A 464 1.93 3.23 -27.42
CA VAL A 464 0.67 3.59 -28.10
C VAL A 464 0.04 2.37 -28.78
N ALA A 465 0.83 1.55 -29.49
CA ALA A 465 0.33 0.32 -30.13
C ALA A 465 -0.25 -0.69 -29.11
N ASN A 466 0.41 -0.83 -27.95
CA ASN A 466 -0.10 -1.65 -26.84
C ASN A 466 -1.46 -1.13 -26.34
N ILE A 467 -1.60 0.18 -26.16
CA ILE A 467 -2.86 0.82 -25.74
C ILE A 467 -3.96 0.63 -26.79
N LEU A 468 -3.67 0.95 -28.06
CA LEU A 468 -4.63 0.85 -29.18
C LEU A 468 -5.10 -0.59 -29.43
N SER A 469 -4.25 -1.58 -29.15
CA SER A 469 -4.59 -2.99 -29.23
C SER A 469 -5.30 -3.53 -27.98
N PHE A 470 -5.68 -2.67 -27.03
CA PHE A 470 -6.30 -3.05 -25.76
C PHE A 470 -5.45 -4.06 -24.96
N GLY A 471 -4.12 -3.89 -24.98
CA GLY A 471 -3.21 -4.79 -24.27
C GLY A 471 -2.89 -6.10 -25.01
N LYS A 472 -3.46 -6.33 -26.20
CA LYS A 472 -3.19 -7.54 -26.99
C LYS A 472 -1.79 -7.52 -27.59
N TYR A 473 -1.28 -6.36 -27.96
CA TYR A 473 0.09 -6.17 -28.41
C TYR A 473 0.97 -5.75 -27.23
N ALA A 474 1.93 -6.59 -26.86
CA ALA A 474 3.00 -6.20 -25.94
C ALA A 474 4.33 -6.52 -26.61
N HIS A 475 5.05 -5.48 -27.02
CA HIS A 475 6.38 -5.63 -27.59
C HIS A 475 7.35 -6.16 -26.53
N ARG A 476 8.17 -7.12 -26.93
CA ARG A 476 9.13 -7.81 -26.07
C ARG A 476 10.34 -8.16 -26.91
N GLU A 477 11.52 -7.93 -26.37
CA GLU A 477 12.77 -8.32 -27.01
C GLU A 477 13.00 -9.83 -26.93
N LYS A 478 14.02 -10.30 -27.65
CA LYS A 478 14.51 -11.67 -27.50
C LYS A 478 15.49 -11.72 -26.33
N ALA A 479 15.37 -12.73 -25.47
CA ALA A 479 16.33 -12.98 -24.40
C ALA A 479 17.57 -13.63 -25.01
N THR A 480 18.53 -12.79 -25.44
CA THR A 480 19.88 -13.23 -25.79
C THR A 480 20.79 -13.03 -24.57
N PRO A 481 21.88 -13.81 -24.42
CA PRO A 481 22.81 -13.64 -23.29
C PRO A 481 23.37 -12.21 -23.17
N GLU A 482 23.60 -11.55 -24.32
CA GLU A 482 24.03 -10.15 -24.39
C GLU A 482 22.97 -9.19 -23.83
N MET A 483 21.69 -9.40 -24.17
CA MET A 483 20.60 -8.59 -23.65
C MET A 483 20.34 -8.80 -22.16
N GLU A 484 20.57 -10.02 -21.66
CA GLU A 484 20.51 -10.32 -20.23
C GLU A 484 21.63 -9.61 -19.46
N ALA A 485 22.87 -9.62 -19.98
CA ALA A 485 23.98 -8.88 -19.38
C ALA A 485 23.73 -7.36 -19.37
N ARG A 486 23.17 -6.80 -20.47
CA ARG A 486 22.79 -5.39 -20.52
C ARG A 486 21.64 -5.06 -19.56
N LEU A 487 20.69 -5.99 -19.38
CA LEU A 487 19.62 -5.82 -18.40
C LEU A 487 20.17 -5.79 -16.96
N ASP A 488 21.11 -6.68 -16.63
CA ASP A 488 21.80 -6.69 -15.34
C ASP A 488 22.46 -5.32 -15.05
N VAL A 489 23.32 -4.85 -15.97
CA VAL A 489 23.99 -3.54 -15.85
C VAL A 489 22.97 -2.41 -15.71
N ALA A 490 21.90 -2.41 -16.50
CA ALA A 490 20.86 -1.38 -16.41
C ALA A 490 20.15 -1.36 -15.03
N ARG A 491 19.92 -2.52 -14.42
CA ARG A 491 19.32 -2.59 -13.08
C ARG A 491 20.29 -2.09 -12.01
N ARG A 492 21.56 -2.49 -12.07
CA ARG A 492 22.60 -2.02 -11.14
C ARG A 492 22.86 -0.52 -11.25
N LEU A 493 22.88 0.02 -12.48
CA LEU A 493 22.93 1.46 -12.73
C LEU A 493 21.75 2.18 -12.05
N THR A 494 20.54 1.61 -12.12
CA THR A 494 19.36 2.16 -11.46
C THR A 494 19.52 2.14 -9.94
N TYR A 495 20.02 1.03 -9.38
CA TYR A 495 20.31 0.88 -7.95
C TYR A 495 21.29 1.95 -7.45
N HIS A 496 22.48 2.05 -8.04
CA HIS A 496 23.50 3.03 -7.63
C HIS A 496 23.02 4.47 -7.84
N THR A 497 22.29 4.74 -8.93
CA THR A 497 21.71 6.07 -9.16
C THR A 497 20.70 6.44 -8.08
N ARG A 498 19.85 5.50 -7.65
CA ARG A 498 18.88 5.72 -6.57
C ARG A 498 19.58 6.00 -5.25
N LEU A 499 20.60 5.21 -4.91
CA LEU A 499 21.42 5.42 -3.71
C LEU A 499 22.05 6.82 -3.71
N LEU A 500 22.73 7.20 -4.78
CA LEU A 500 23.39 8.51 -4.88
C LEU A 500 22.39 9.68 -4.87
N ARG A 501 21.18 9.51 -5.45
CA ARG A 501 20.11 10.51 -5.32
C ARG A 501 19.58 10.63 -3.89
N LYS A 502 19.57 9.54 -3.11
CA LYS A 502 19.21 9.55 -1.68
C LYS A 502 20.28 10.27 -0.85
N VAL A 503 21.55 9.98 -1.11
CA VAL A 503 22.71 10.67 -0.51
C VAL A 503 22.66 12.16 -0.82
N GLY A 504 22.51 12.54 -2.09
CA GLY A 504 22.43 13.95 -2.47
C GLY A 504 21.20 14.69 -1.91
N LYS A 505 20.23 13.99 -1.31
CA LYS A 505 19.05 14.57 -0.66
C LYS A 505 19.19 14.72 0.85
N SER A 506 20.23 14.20 1.48
CA SER A 506 20.46 14.39 2.92
C SER A 506 20.85 15.84 3.23
N ALA A 507 20.45 16.32 4.41
CA ALA A 507 20.77 17.65 4.90
C ALA A 507 22.19 17.80 5.48
N PRO A 508 22.72 16.85 6.28
CA PRO A 508 24.12 16.92 6.74
C PRO A 508 25.12 16.61 5.60
N PRO A 509 26.41 16.99 5.78
CA PRO A 509 27.50 16.58 4.89
C PRO A 509 27.54 15.07 4.69
N VAL A 510 27.98 14.63 3.52
CA VAL A 510 27.88 13.22 3.10
C VAL A 510 28.68 12.32 4.05
N GLU A 511 29.88 12.73 4.40
CA GLU A 511 30.80 12.06 5.32
C GLU A 511 30.27 11.88 6.75
N VAL A 512 29.26 12.66 7.16
CA VAL A 512 28.68 12.58 8.50
C VAL A 512 27.55 11.56 8.57
N ALA A 513 26.72 11.50 7.52
CA ALA A 513 25.48 10.71 7.52
C ALA A 513 25.54 9.41 6.73
N TRP A 514 26.57 9.21 5.91
CA TRP A 514 26.66 8.09 4.97
C TRP A 514 28.02 7.41 5.01
N ASN A 515 28.03 6.13 4.65
CA ASN A 515 29.26 5.38 4.43
C ASN A 515 29.91 5.84 3.11
N LEU A 516 31.04 6.55 3.21
CA LEU A 516 31.75 7.06 2.04
C LEU A 516 32.25 5.97 1.09
N ASP A 517 32.56 4.77 1.60
CA ASP A 517 33.05 3.68 0.75
C ASP A 517 31.94 3.14 -0.15
N GLU A 518 30.70 3.10 0.35
CA GLU A 518 29.52 2.72 -0.44
C GLU A 518 29.20 3.78 -1.52
N VAL A 519 29.31 5.07 -1.16
CA VAL A 519 29.14 6.18 -2.09
C VAL A 519 30.22 6.16 -3.18
N LYS A 520 31.48 5.98 -2.81
CA LYS A 520 32.61 5.86 -3.75
C LYS A 520 32.45 4.66 -4.67
N SER A 521 32.08 3.49 -4.14
CA SER A 521 31.84 2.28 -4.94
C SER A 521 30.74 2.50 -5.96
N SER A 522 29.64 3.16 -5.55
CA SER A 522 28.54 3.51 -6.46
C SER A 522 28.95 4.48 -7.56
N LEU A 523 29.73 5.51 -7.23
CA LEU A 523 30.28 6.45 -8.22
C LEU A 523 31.23 5.72 -9.19
N GLN A 524 32.09 4.83 -8.68
CA GLN A 524 32.99 4.03 -9.52
C GLN A 524 32.21 3.13 -10.48
N PHE A 525 31.14 2.47 -10.01
CA PHE A 525 30.27 1.67 -10.86
C PHE A 525 29.65 2.51 -11.99
N LEU A 526 29.14 3.70 -11.68
CA LEU A 526 28.63 4.63 -12.68
C LEU A 526 29.70 5.06 -13.68
N ALA A 527 30.94 5.27 -13.23
CA ALA A 527 32.06 5.65 -14.08
C ALA A 527 32.52 4.51 -15.02
N GLN A 528 32.40 3.25 -14.58
CA GLN A 528 32.70 2.07 -15.39
C GLN A 528 31.64 1.83 -16.47
N HIS A 529 30.37 2.11 -16.17
CA HIS A 529 29.23 1.89 -17.08
C HIS A 529 28.64 3.22 -17.61
N ALA A 530 29.50 4.22 -17.77
CA ALA A 530 29.08 5.60 -18.01
C ALA A 530 28.36 5.83 -19.36
N ALA A 531 28.58 4.94 -20.34
CA ALA A 531 27.90 5.00 -21.63
C ALA A 531 26.39 4.75 -21.52
N GLU A 532 25.97 3.98 -20.51
CA GLU A 532 24.58 3.57 -20.27
C GLU A 532 23.92 4.37 -19.13
N ALA A 533 24.71 5.15 -18.38
CA ALA A 533 24.22 5.96 -17.28
C ALA A 533 23.31 7.11 -17.76
N ASP A 534 22.23 7.35 -17.02
CA ASP A 534 21.21 8.33 -17.40
C ASP A 534 21.52 9.77 -16.89
N SER A 535 20.64 10.70 -17.24
CA SER A 535 20.76 12.10 -16.77
C SER A 535 20.55 12.26 -15.25
N GLY A 536 19.88 11.31 -14.60
CA GLY A 536 19.66 11.26 -13.17
C GLY A 536 20.95 10.95 -12.41
N ALA A 537 21.73 9.99 -12.91
CA ALA A 537 23.06 9.63 -12.42
C ALA A 537 24.01 10.84 -12.45
N ALA A 538 24.05 11.54 -13.58
CA ALA A 538 24.84 12.77 -13.72
C ALA A 538 24.44 13.85 -12.70
N SER A 539 23.13 14.09 -12.55
CA SER A 539 22.64 15.09 -11.61
C SER A 539 22.94 14.71 -10.15
N ALA A 540 22.92 13.41 -9.82
CA ALA A 540 23.25 12.90 -8.50
C ALA A 540 24.73 13.07 -8.17
N ALA A 541 25.62 12.67 -9.07
CA ALA A 541 27.07 12.80 -8.90
C ALA A 541 27.49 14.27 -8.73
N ALA A 542 26.95 15.18 -9.54
CA ALA A 542 27.21 16.62 -9.43
C ALA A 542 26.72 17.21 -8.10
N LYS A 543 25.60 16.70 -7.57
CA LYS A 543 25.08 17.14 -6.29
C LYS A 543 25.92 16.64 -5.11
N ILE A 544 26.37 15.40 -5.16
CA ILE A 544 27.26 14.83 -4.12
C ILE A 544 28.59 15.59 -4.08
N PHE A 545 29.17 15.91 -5.24
CA PHE A 545 30.38 16.74 -5.33
C PHE A 545 30.28 18.04 -4.51
N MET A 546 29.11 18.69 -4.54
CA MET A 546 28.86 19.93 -3.81
C MET A 546 28.59 19.75 -2.31
N LEU A 547 28.26 18.53 -1.87
CA LEU A 547 27.85 18.22 -0.50
C LEU A 547 28.94 17.51 0.32
N THR A 548 30.00 17.04 -0.32
CA THR A 548 31.10 16.32 0.32
C THR A 548 32.33 17.20 0.41
N GLU A 549 33.07 17.15 1.53
CA GLU A 549 34.40 17.77 1.65
C GLU A 549 35.52 16.78 1.31
N ASP A 550 35.23 15.47 1.35
CA ASP A 550 36.17 14.41 1.00
C ASP A 550 36.70 14.53 -0.44
N SER A 551 38.01 14.65 -0.57
CA SER A 551 38.68 14.90 -1.85
C SER A 551 38.62 13.72 -2.81
N ASP A 552 38.64 12.49 -2.29
CA ASP A 552 38.57 11.28 -3.10
C ASP A 552 37.17 11.09 -3.68
N THR A 553 36.14 11.32 -2.87
CA THR A 553 34.73 11.30 -3.32
C THR A 553 34.45 12.39 -4.35
N ARG A 554 35.01 13.60 -4.19
CA ARG A 554 34.92 14.67 -5.22
C ARG A 554 35.56 14.23 -6.53
N ARG A 555 36.75 13.63 -6.51
CA ARG A 555 37.41 13.09 -7.71
C ARG A 555 36.59 11.97 -8.36
N ALA A 556 36.01 11.07 -7.56
CA ALA A 556 35.13 10.01 -8.06
C ALA A 556 33.89 10.59 -8.76
N CYS A 557 33.28 11.65 -8.23
CA CYS A 557 32.17 12.36 -8.88
C CYS A 557 32.58 12.93 -10.24
N LEU A 558 33.72 13.63 -10.31
CA LEU A 558 34.20 14.22 -11.56
C LEU A 558 34.58 13.17 -12.60
N ASN A 559 35.21 12.07 -12.20
CA ASN A 559 35.52 10.96 -13.08
C ASN A 559 34.25 10.30 -13.64
N SER A 560 33.22 10.14 -12.80
CA SER A 560 31.91 9.65 -13.24
C SER A 560 31.30 10.59 -14.27
N LEU A 561 31.22 11.88 -13.96
CA LEU A 561 30.65 12.90 -14.84
C LEU A 561 31.37 13.02 -16.19
N SER A 562 32.71 12.99 -16.21
CA SER A 562 33.48 13.14 -17.45
C SER A 562 33.31 11.97 -18.40
N ARG A 563 33.04 10.77 -17.87
CA ARG A 563 32.87 9.55 -18.67
C ARG A 563 31.44 9.39 -19.21
N MET A 564 30.46 10.04 -18.57
CA MET A 564 29.05 9.96 -19.00
C MET A 564 28.84 10.71 -20.32
N ASN A 565 28.37 10.01 -21.35
CA ASN A 565 28.07 10.61 -22.65
C ASN A 565 26.68 11.28 -22.71
N THR A 566 26.30 12.01 -21.67
CA THR A 566 25.01 12.71 -21.61
C THR A 566 25.20 14.23 -21.67
N ARG A 567 24.30 14.92 -22.36
CA ARG A 567 24.27 16.40 -22.37
C ARG A 567 24.15 16.95 -20.95
N ARG A 568 23.45 16.23 -20.06
CA ARG A 568 23.30 16.62 -18.66
C ARG A 568 24.63 16.60 -17.92
N ALA A 569 25.45 15.57 -18.07
CA ALA A 569 26.76 15.49 -17.43
C ALA A 569 27.69 16.65 -17.83
N LYS A 570 27.75 16.97 -19.14
CA LYS A 570 28.50 18.13 -19.65
C LYS A 570 28.00 19.45 -19.05
N ASN A 571 26.68 19.65 -19.01
CA ASN A 571 26.09 20.84 -18.41
C ASN A 571 26.37 20.95 -16.91
N GLU A 572 26.36 19.83 -16.18
CA GLU A 572 26.67 19.82 -14.75
C GLU A 572 28.16 20.14 -14.49
N LEU A 573 29.09 19.60 -15.31
CA LEU A 573 30.51 19.96 -15.23
C LEU A 573 30.75 21.45 -15.53
N LEU A 574 30.09 22.00 -16.55
CA LEU A 574 30.12 23.44 -16.83
C LEU A 574 29.61 24.24 -15.62
N ARG A 575 28.45 23.86 -15.07
CA ARG A 575 27.88 24.52 -13.89
C ARG A 575 28.82 24.48 -12.69
N LEU A 576 29.49 23.35 -12.45
CA LEU A 576 30.47 23.21 -11.37
C LEU A 576 31.70 24.10 -11.58
N SER A 577 32.17 24.24 -12.84
CA SER A 577 33.30 25.12 -13.17
C SER A 577 32.99 26.61 -12.94
N GLU A 578 31.72 26.99 -13.09
CA GLU A 578 31.22 28.36 -12.91
C GLU A 578 30.78 28.66 -11.46
N ASP A 579 30.72 27.67 -10.56
CA ASP A 579 30.19 27.88 -9.21
C ASP A 579 31.15 28.74 -8.37
N LYS A 580 30.68 29.92 -7.96
CA LYS A 580 31.47 30.89 -7.19
C LYS A 580 31.89 30.37 -5.81
N ARG A 581 31.17 29.38 -5.25
CA ARG A 581 31.43 28.81 -3.92
C ARG A 581 32.58 27.80 -3.93
N LEU A 582 33.01 27.34 -5.10
CA LEU A 582 34.06 26.34 -5.22
C LEU A 582 35.45 27.00 -5.11
N ASP A 583 36.32 26.37 -4.34
CA ASP A 583 37.73 26.71 -4.21
C ASP A 583 38.41 26.81 -5.60
N PRO A 584 39.25 27.85 -5.86
CA PRO A 584 40.05 27.95 -7.07
C PRO A 584 40.76 26.65 -7.50
N ASP A 585 41.30 25.88 -6.56
CA ASP A 585 42.01 24.62 -6.87
C ASP A 585 41.06 23.57 -7.44
N TRP A 586 39.87 23.45 -6.84
CA TRP A 586 38.84 22.55 -7.33
C TRP A 586 38.25 23.01 -8.67
N LYS A 587 38.13 24.31 -8.92
CA LYS A 587 37.73 24.83 -10.24
C LYS A 587 38.71 24.41 -11.31
N ALA A 588 40.01 24.55 -11.06
CA ALA A 588 41.05 24.12 -11.99
C ALA A 588 40.94 22.62 -12.29
N ILE A 589 40.67 21.80 -11.26
CA ILE A 589 40.44 20.36 -11.44
C ILE A 589 39.19 20.11 -12.30
N VAL A 590 38.04 20.74 -12.01
CA VAL A 590 36.81 20.56 -12.81
C VAL A 590 37.04 20.92 -14.28
N VAL A 591 37.72 22.04 -14.56
CA VAL A 591 38.07 22.47 -15.92
C VAL A 591 38.95 21.42 -16.61
N SER A 592 39.89 20.80 -15.90
CA SER A 592 40.71 19.72 -16.46
C SER A 592 39.88 18.50 -16.89
N TYR A 593 38.82 18.16 -16.15
CA TYR A 593 37.90 17.07 -16.51
C TYR A 593 36.95 17.45 -17.65
N LEU A 594 36.60 18.72 -17.78
CA LEU A 594 35.79 19.23 -18.89
C LEU A 594 36.56 19.20 -20.22
N ASN A 595 37.87 19.45 -20.16
CA ASN A 595 38.76 19.47 -21.32
C ASN A 595 39.29 18.08 -21.71
N LYS A 596 39.07 17.04 -20.88
CA LYS A 596 39.41 15.67 -21.27
C LYS A 596 38.52 15.24 -22.44
N PRO A 597 39.08 14.82 -23.58
CA PRO A 597 38.27 14.22 -24.63
C PRO A 597 37.60 12.98 -24.05
N GLY A 598 36.28 12.87 -24.22
CA GLY A 598 35.55 11.67 -23.81
C GLY A 598 36.23 10.46 -24.45
N THR A 599 36.65 9.51 -23.63
CA THR A 599 37.35 8.32 -24.11
C THR A 599 36.35 7.53 -24.94
N GLU A 600 36.49 7.58 -26.27
CA GLU A 600 35.87 6.58 -27.15
C GLU A 600 36.57 5.25 -26.84
N ASP A 601 35.93 4.39 -26.05
CA ASP A 601 36.34 2.98 -26.04
C ASP A 601 36.02 2.38 -27.42
N PRO A 602 36.95 1.63 -28.04
CA PRO A 602 36.75 1.07 -29.36
C PRO A 602 35.70 -0.04 -29.27
N LEU A 603 34.50 0.22 -29.78
CA LEU A 603 33.58 -0.84 -30.19
C LEU A 603 34.29 -1.68 -31.25
N ALA A 604 34.71 -2.88 -30.87
CA ALA A 604 35.16 -3.91 -31.78
C ALA A 604 34.03 -4.23 -32.77
N SER A 605 34.06 -3.59 -33.94
CA SER A 605 33.25 -3.99 -35.09
C SER A 605 33.78 -5.31 -35.65
N SER A 606 33.41 -6.43 -35.04
CA SER A 606 33.54 -7.74 -35.69
C SER A 606 32.31 -7.99 -36.57
N ALA A 607 32.26 -7.30 -37.70
CA ALA A 607 31.38 -7.68 -38.81
C ALA A 607 32.25 -7.87 -40.05
N ASN A 608 32.86 -9.04 -40.13
CA ASN A 608 33.38 -9.60 -41.37
C ASN A 608 32.23 -9.65 -42.39
N LYS A 609 32.19 -8.68 -43.31
CA LYS A 609 31.53 -8.85 -44.61
C LYS A 609 32.45 -9.70 -45.47
N THR A 610 32.27 -11.02 -45.41
CA THR A 610 32.74 -11.92 -46.45
C THR A 610 32.01 -11.55 -47.75
N GLY A 611 32.76 -10.94 -48.67
CA GLY A 611 32.31 -10.72 -50.04
C GLY A 611 32.11 -12.07 -50.74
N ALA A 612 30.87 -12.36 -51.11
CA ALA A 612 30.57 -13.39 -52.08
C ALA A 612 30.91 -12.85 -53.47
N ASN A 613 32.10 -13.24 -53.97
CA ASN A 613 32.46 -13.08 -55.36
C ASN A 613 31.58 -13.99 -56.22
N ARG A 614 30.84 -13.34 -57.12
CA ARG A 614 30.20 -13.89 -58.30
C ARG A 614 31.31 -14.39 -59.24
N VAL A 615 31.34 -15.69 -59.50
CA VAL A 615 32.04 -16.27 -60.67
C VAL A 615 30.98 -17.02 -61.48
N GLU A 616 30.54 -16.41 -62.57
CA GLU A 616 29.96 -17.09 -63.72
C GLU A 616 31.12 -17.77 -64.48
N GLN A 617 31.07 -19.08 -64.68
CA GLN A 617 31.55 -19.72 -65.92
C GLN A 617 30.73 -21.00 -66.20
N ARG A 618 30.01 -20.94 -67.33
CA ARG A 618 29.54 -21.98 -68.27
C ARG A 618 28.86 -23.25 -67.76
#